data_AF-H0ESQ9-F1
#
_entry.id   AF-H0ESQ9-F1
#
_cell.length_a   1.000
_cell.length_b   1.000
_cell.length_c   1.000
_cell.angle_alpha   90.00
_cell.angle_beta   90.00
_cell.angle_gamma   90.00
#
_symmetry.space_group_name_H-M   'P 1'
#
loop_
_entity.id
_entity.type
_entity.pdbx_description
1 polymer ?
#
loop_
_entity_poly.entity_id
_entity_poly.type
_entity_poly.pdbx_seq_one_letter_code
_entity_poly.pdbx_strand_id
1 'polypeptide(L)'
;MRSLGGSIKDWPNLLSQAYNHLNPNGWLEIVEFEVLIRVQNEQDVGFPPMIKKWQEGLHDAGERIGRSFEVATQAKKWLQEIGFEDVTEEVVKVPDSPWPRDRRQKEIGVYQQQNMLDASSSYGQAHFTRVLGWSKDEYDIMSATRNT
;
A
#
# COMPACT_ATOMS: atom_id res chain seq x y z
N MET A 1 -11.07 -10.41 2.71
CA MET A 1 -10.35 -9.95 1.50
C MET A 1 -8.95 -9.52 1.93
N ARG A 2 -7.92 -9.81 1.13
CA ARG A 2 -6.54 -9.50 1.53
C ARG A 2 -5.68 -9.06 0.34
N SER A 3 -4.94 -7.98 0.51
CA SER A 3 -3.91 -7.49 -0.42
C SER A 3 -4.41 -7.28 -1.87
N LEU A 4 -5.56 -6.63 -2.01
CA LEU A 4 -6.18 -6.31 -3.31
C LEU A 4 -6.00 -4.84 -3.71
N GLY A 5 -5.30 -4.03 -2.90
CA GLY A 5 -4.94 -2.65 -3.24
C GLY A 5 -4.30 -2.51 -4.63
N GLY A 6 -4.72 -1.52 -5.41
CA GLY A 6 -4.28 -1.32 -6.79
C GLY A 6 -4.83 -2.31 -7.83
N SER A 7 -5.62 -3.32 -7.43
CA SER A 7 -6.26 -4.27 -8.36
C SER A 7 -7.74 -3.97 -8.61
N ILE A 8 -8.42 -3.38 -7.62
CA ILE A 8 -9.84 -3.04 -7.65
C ILE A 8 -10.00 -1.56 -8.01
N LYS A 9 -10.89 -1.26 -8.96
CA LYS A 9 -11.19 0.12 -9.36
C LYS A 9 -12.21 0.79 -8.44
N ASP A 10 -13.24 0.05 -8.06
CA ASP A 10 -14.36 0.55 -7.28
C ASP A 10 -14.54 -0.31 -6.03
N TRP A 11 -13.83 0.07 -4.97
CA TRP A 11 -13.91 -0.56 -3.67
C TRP A 11 -15.29 -0.40 -3.03
N PRO A 12 -15.93 0.78 -2.98
CA PRO A 12 -17.28 0.93 -2.46
C PRO A 12 -18.29 -0.02 -3.11
N ASN A 13 -18.23 -0.22 -4.44
CA ASN A 13 -19.09 -1.18 -5.12
C ASN A 13 -18.78 -2.63 -4.73
N LEU A 14 -17.50 -3.04 -4.68
CA LEU A 14 -17.12 -4.39 -4.24
C LEU A 14 -17.60 -4.68 -2.80
N LEU A 15 -17.44 -3.70 -1.91
CA LEU A 15 -17.85 -3.83 -0.51
C LEU A 15 -19.38 -3.82 -0.37
N SER A 16 -20.09 -3.02 -1.18
CA SER A 16 -21.56 -3.05 -1.24
C SER A 16 -22.08 -4.41 -1.72
N GLN A 17 -21.41 -5.00 -2.71
CA GLN A 17 -21.73 -6.35 -3.16
C GLN A 17 -21.48 -7.37 -2.05
N ALA A 18 -20.35 -7.28 -1.34
CA ALA A 18 -20.07 -8.16 -0.21
C ALA A 18 -21.16 -8.05 0.87
N TYR A 19 -21.55 -6.83 1.25
CA TYR A 19 -22.62 -6.57 2.21
C TYR A 19 -23.94 -7.27 1.82
N ASN A 20 -24.37 -7.09 0.57
CA ASN A 20 -25.64 -7.64 0.07
C ASN A 20 -25.67 -9.17 -0.04
N HIS A 21 -24.51 -9.84 -0.02
CA HIS A 21 -24.40 -11.29 -0.20
C HIS A 21 -23.91 -12.02 1.07
N LEU A 22 -23.64 -11.29 2.16
CA LEU A 22 -23.38 -11.91 3.45
C LEU A 22 -24.67 -12.49 4.02
N ASN A 23 -24.55 -13.64 4.68
CA ASN A 23 -25.63 -14.15 5.51
C ASN A 23 -25.94 -13.14 6.64
N PRO A 24 -27.17 -13.13 7.18
CA PRO A 24 -27.46 -12.37 8.38
C PRO A 24 -26.44 -12.65 9.49
N ASN A 25 -25.92 -11.59 10.12
CA ASN A 25 -24.84 -11.62 11.12
C ASN A 25 -23.46 -12.09 10.60
N GLY A 26 -23.26 -12.11 9.28
CA GLY A 26 -21.97 -12.41 8.66
C GLY A 26 -20.93 -11.31 8.87
N TRP A 27 -19.66 -11.69 8.86
CA TRP A 27 -18.52 -10.78 9.03
C TRP A 27 -17.73 -10.64 7.74
N LEU A 28 -17.24 -9.42 7.48
CA LEU A 28 -16.26 -9.14 6.43
C LEU A 28 -14.94 -8.72 7.08
N GLU A 29 -13.89 -9.47 6.81
CA GLU A 29 -12.52 -9.07 7.18
C GLU A 29 -11.82 -8.46 5.95
N ILE A 30 -11.18 -7.30 6.13
CA ILE A 30 -10.30 -6.69 5.13
C ILE A 30 -8.91 -6.56 5.76
N VAL A 31 -7.91 -7.14 5.09
CA VAL A 31 -6.50 -7.05 5.50
C VAL A 31 -5.70 -6.43 4.37
N GLU A 32 -5.34 -5.17 4.55
CA GLU A 32 -4.55 -4.40 3.58
C GLU A 32 -3.33 -3.82 4.25
N PHE A 33 -2.32 -3.50 3.45
CA PHE A 33 -1.12 -2.79 3.89
C PHE A 33 -1.03 -1.47 3.15
N GLU A 34 -0.41 -0.48 3.78
CA GLU A 34 -0.12 0.78 3.09
C GLU A 34 1.04 0.56 2.12
N VAL A 35 0.81 0.87 0.84
CA VAL A 35 1.86 0.88 -0.18
C VAL A 35 2.78 2.08 0.00
N LEU A 36 2.27 3.15 0.59
CA LEU A 36 3.01 4.36 0.91
C LEU A 36 3.58 4.25 2.32
N ILE A 37 4.90 4.40 2.40
CA ILE A 37 5.69 4.45 3.63
C ILE A 37 5.33 5.73 4.40
N ARG A 38 5.25 5.62 5.72
CA ARG A 38 5.03 6.75 6.63
C ARG A 38 6.25 7.01 7.51
N VAL A 39 6.50 8.29 7.81
CA VAL A 39 7.51 8.69 8.79
C VAL A 39 6.94 8.46 10.19
N GLN A 40 7.69 7.77 11.05
CA GLN A 40 7.27 7.48 12.42
C GLN A 40 7.47 8.67 13.39
N ASN A 41 8.46 9.52 13.13
CA ASN A 41 8.85 10.61 14.02
C ASN A 41 8.09 11.90 13.68
N GLU A 42 7.75 12.71 14.70
CA GLU A 42 7.12 14.02 14.53
C GLU A 42 8.02 15.04 13.83
N GLN A 43 9.34 14.84 13.88
CA GLN A 43 10.28 15.60 13.07
C GLN A 43 10.32 14.99 11.67
N ASP A 44 9.61 15.62 10.74
CA ASP A 44 9.66 15.28 9.32
C ASP A 44 11.07 15.53 8.78
N VAL A 45 11.88 14.46 8.74
CA VAL A 45 13.20 14.47 8.09
C VAL A 45 13.08 14.20 6.58
N GLY A 46 11.86 14.08 6.06
CA GLY A 46 11.57 13.72 4.69
C GLY A 46 11.96 12.28 4.34
N PHE A 47 11.55 11.87 3.14
CA PHE A 47 12.04 10.64 2.52
C PHE A 47 13.30 10.92 1.69
N PRO A 48 14.18 9.92 1.52
CA PRO A 48 15.17 9.95 0.46
C PRO A 48 14.50 10.33 -0.87
N PRO A 49 15.08 11.21 -1.69
CA PRO A 49 14.41 11.74 -2.89
C PRO A 49 13.86 10.67 -3.83
N MET A 50 14.53 9.51 -3.94
CA MET A 50 14.08 8.42 -4.81
C MET A 50 12.87 7.68 -4.24
N ILE A 51 12.81 7.45 -2.92
CA ILE A 51 11.61 6.87 -2.29
C ILE A 51 10.42 7.83 -2.45
N LYS A 52 10.64 9.14 -2.22
CA LYS A 52 9.60 10.15 -2.46
C LYS A 52 9.08 10.10 -3.90
N LYS A 53 9.98 10.14 -4.89
CA LYS A 53 9.64 10.08 -6.32
C LYS A 53 8.90 8.80 -6.70
N TRP A 54 9.31 7.66 -6.13
CA TRP A 54 8.64 6.38 -6.37
C TRP A 54 7.21 6.37 -5.83
N GLN A 55 7.00 6.84 -4.59
CA GLN A 55 5.68 6.92 -3.96
C GLN A 55 4.73 7.85 -4.70
N GLU A 56 5.20 9.06 -5.02
CA GLU A 56 4.41 10.05 -5.76
C GLU A 56 4.02 9.54 -7.15
N GLY A 57 4.94 8.87 -7.86
CA GLY A 57 4.65 8.30 -9.16
C GLY A 57 3.68 7.12 -9.09
N LEU A 58 3.80 6.23 -8.09
CA LEU A 58 2.81 5.16 -7.90
C LEU A 58 1.42 5.72 -7.61
N HIS A 59 1.34 6.74 -6.76
CA HIS A 59 0.07 7.41 -6.45
C HIS A 59 -0.54 8.03 -7.71
N ASP A 60 0.19 8.87 -8.45
CA ASP A 60 -0.28 9.50 -9.69
C ASP A 60 -0.74 8.46 -10.72
N ALA A 61 0.07 7.41 -10.92
CA ALA A 61 -0.29 6.34 -11.85
C ALA A 61 -1.57 5.60 -11.43
N GLY A 62 -1.72 5.30 -10.14
CA GLY A 62 -2.91 4.67 -9.57
C GLY A 62 -4.18 5.50 -9.77
N GLU A 63 -4.10 6.80 -9.50
CA GLU A 63 -5.21 7.74 -9.71
C GLU A 63 -5.60 7.84 -11.19
N ARG A 64 -4.63 7.92 -12.12
CA ARG A 64 -4.91 7.99 -13.57
C ARG A 64 -5.66 6.78 -14.12
N ILE A 65 -5.43 5.59 -13.56
CA ILE A 65 -6.10 4.35 -13.99
C ILE A 65 -7.34 4.02 -13.14
N GLY A 66 -7.65 4.86 -12.15
CA GLY A 66 -8.75 4.69 -11.21
C GLY A 66 -8.56 3.47 -10.29
N ARG A 67 -7.33 3.15 -9.91
CA ARG A 67 -6.98 2.06 -8.99
C ARG A 67 -6.06 2.58 -7.90
N SER A 68 -6.66 3.25 -6.92
CA SER A 68 -5.91 3.83 -5.81
C SER A 68 -5.23 2.75 -4.94
N PHE A 69 -4.08 3.10 -4.39
CA PHE A 69 -3.36 2.29 -3.41
C PHE A 69 -3.74 2.64 -1.96
N GLU A 70 -4.53 3.69 -1.75
CA GLU A 70 -4.97 4.17 -0.43
C GLU A 70 -6.16 3.36 0.12
N VAL A 71 -6.08 2.04 0.07
CA VAL A 71 -7.17 1.15 0.51
C VAL A 71 -7.16 0.98 2.03
N ALA A 72 -5.99 0.74 2.62
CA ALA A 72 -5.85 0.42 4.04
C ALA A 72 -6.39 1.53 4.95
N THR A 73 -6.24 2.80 4.56
CA THR A 73 -6.71 3.97 5.32
C THR A 73 -8.19 4.28 5.12
N GLN A 74 -8.80 3.77 4.04
CA GLN A 74 -10.18 4.11 3.65
C GLN A 74 -11.17 2.98 3.95
N ALA A 75 -10.70 1.73 4.10
CA ALA A 75 -11.53 0.55 4.25
C ALA A 75 -12.57 0.69 5.37
N LYS A 76 -12.13 1.14 6.56
CA LYS A 76 -13.04 1.35 7.71
C LYS A 76 -14.17 2.32 7.39
N LYS A 77 -13.83 3.46 6.78
CA LYS A 77 -14.79 4.49 6.38
C LYS A 77 -15.81 3.93 5.40
N TRP A 78 -15.35 3.23 4.35
CA TRP A 78 -16.25 2.64 3.36
C TRP A 78 -17.19 1.61 3.96
N LEU A 79 -16.69 0.75 4.86
CA LEU A 79 -17.54 -0.24 5.55
C LEU A 79 -18.65 0.44 6.35
N GLN A 80 -18.33 1.51 7.08
CA GLN A 80 -19.31 2.29 7.84
C GLN A 80 -20.35 2.97 6.93
N GLU A 81 -19.91 3.58 5.83
CA GLU A 81 -20.79 4.26 4.86
C GLU A 81 -21.77 3.30 4.17
N ILE A 82 -21.36 2.04 3.96
CA ILE A 82 -22.18 0.99 3.35
C ILE A 82 -23.24 0.43 4.32
N GLY A 83 -23.02 0.60 5.63
CA GLY A 83 -23.95 0.13 6.67
C GLY A 83 -23.49 -1.11 7.40
N PHE A 84 -22.21 -1.50 7.31
CA PHE A 84 -21.67 -2.48 8.25
C PHE A 84 -21.73 -1.93 9.68
N GLU A 85 -22.19 -2.75 10.61
CA GLU A 85 -22.19 -2.48 12.04
C GLU A 85 -20.91 -3.02 12.69
N ASP A 86 -20.60 -2.57 13.92
CA ASP A 86 -19.44 -3.04 14.71
C ASP A 86 -18.08 -3.00 13.98
N VAL A 87 -17.87 -2.00 13.12
CA VAL A 87 -16.62 -1.87 12.36
C VAL A 87 -15.44 -1.53 13.27
N THR A 88 -14.54 -2.50 13.43
CA THR A 88 -13.29 -2.36 14.17
C THR A 88 -12.09 -2.29 13.21
N GLU A 89 -11.00 -1.69 13.67
CA GLU A 89 -9.76 -1.56 12.91
C GLU A 89 -8.57 -1.74 13.85
N GLU A 90 -7.63 -2.58 13.43
CA GLU A 90 -6.35 -2.76 14.09
C GLU A 90 -5.24 -2.30 13.14
N VAL A 91 -4.51 -1.26 13.54
CA VAL A 91 -3.36 -0.75 12.78
C VAL A 91 -2.08 -1.28 13.42
N VAL A 92 -1.36 -2.11 12.68
CA VAL A 92 -0.07 -2.68 13.11
C VAL A 92 1.07 -1.92 12.44
N LYS A 93 1.99 -1.39 13.25
CA LYS A 93 3.20 -0.76 12.74
C LYS A 93 4.17 -1.82 12.23
N VAL A 94 4.60 -1.68 10.98
CA VAL A 94 5.57 -2.56 10.31
C VAL A 94 6.79 -1.70 9.93
N PRO A 95 7.99 -1.98 10.48
CA PRO A 95 9.20 -1.27 10.10
C PRO A 95 9.67 -1.69 8.70
N ASP A 96 10.07 -0.75 7.85
CA ASP A 96 10.57 -1.06 6.48
C ASP A 96 12.04 -1.53 6.42
N SER A 97 12.73 -1.56 7.56
CA SER A 97 14.09 -2.09 7.64
C SER A 97 14.42 -2.57 9.06
N PRO A 98 15.47 -3.41 9.26
CA PRO A 98 15.73 -4.07 10.54
C PRO A 98 16.43 -3.18 11.59
N TRP A 99 16.05 -1.91 11.66
CA TRP A 99 16.56 -0.94 12.62
C TRP A 99 16.00 -1.07 14.06
N PRO A 100 14.77 -1.60 14.31
CA PRO A 100 14.26 -1.68 15.67
C PRO A 100 15.14 -2.55 16.60
N ARG A 101 15.18 -2.18 17.88
CA ARG A 101 15.93 -2.95 18.90
C ARG A 101 15.19 -4.23 19.32
N ASP A 102 13.87 -4.19 19.35
CA ASP A 102 13.05 -5.35 19.67
C ASP A 102 13.27 -6.47 18.65
N ARG A 103 13.44 -7.71 19.13
CA ARG A 103 13.82 -8.85 18.28
C ARG A 103 12.74 -9.16 17.25
N ARG A 104 11.47 -9.13 17.64
CA ARG A 104 10.34 -9.44 16.74
C ARG A 104 10.18 -8.35 15.69
N GLN A 105 10.25 -7.08 16.09
CA GLN A 105 10.18 -5.95 15.17
C GLN A 105 11.35 -5.92 14.19
N LYS A 106 12.55 -6.28 14.65
CA LYS A 106 13.72 -6.43 13.76
C LYS A 106 13.49 -7.49 12.70
N GLU A 107 12.99 -8.66 13.09
CA GLU A 107 12.70 -9.76 12.16
C GLU A 107 11.61 -9.36 11.15
N ILE A 108 10.51 -8.74 11.60
CA ILE A 108 9.49 -8.16 10.73
C ILE A 108 10.12 -7.19 9.73
N GLY A 109 11.03 -6.32 10.19
CA GLY A 109 11.72 -5.35 9.35
C GLY A 109 12.64 -5.96 8.30
N VAL A 110 13.23 -7.13 8.54
CA VAL A 110 13.98 -7.87 7.51
C VAL A 110 13.03 -8.31 6.38
N TYR A 111 11.90 -8.93 6.72
CA TYR A 111 10.95 -9.43 5.72
C TYR A 111 10.30 -8.28 4.96
N GLN A 112 9.91 -7.21 5.65
CA GLN A 112 9.31 -6.05 4.99
C GLN A 112 10.30 -5.34 4.06
N GLN A 113 11.58 -5.24 4.45
CA GLN A 113 12.60 -4.68 3.57
C GLN A 113 12.69 -5.47 2.25
N GLN A 114 12.73 -6.80 2.33
CA GLN A 114 12.75 -7.65 1.14
C GLN A 114 11.47 -7.48 0.32
N ASN A 115 10.30 -7.47 0.96
CA ASN A 115 9.03 -7.23 0.28
C ASN A 115 9.06 -5.91 -0.50
N MET A 116 9.60 -4.84 0.07
CA MET A 116 9.65 -3.54 -0.59
C MET A 116 10.63 -3.50 -1.76
N LEU A 117 11.76 -4.20 -1.67
CA LEU A 117 12.71 -4.34 -2.77
C LEU A 117 12.06 -5.07 -3.96
N ASP A 118 11.34 -6.16 -3.70
CA ASP A 118 10.63 -6.92 -4.74
C ASP A 118 9.45 -6.12 -5.31
N ALA A 119 8.74 -5.40 -4.43
CA ALA A 119 7.62 -4.52 -4.78
C ALA A 119 8.05 -3.36 -5.67
N SER A 120 9.26 -2.82 -5.49
CA SER A 120 9.80 -1.74 -6.32
C SER A 120 9.59 -2.04 -7.79
N SER A 121 10.06 -3.22 -8.24
CA SER A 121 9.94 -3.68 -9.63
C SER A 121 8.50 -4.07 -10.01
N SER A 122 7.81 -4.80 -9.13
CA SER A 122 6.49 -5.39 -9.39
C SER A 122 5.39 -4.32 -9.53
N TYR A 123 5.42 -3.31 -8.68
CA TYR A 123 4.50 -2.18 -8.76
C TYR A 123 5.03 -1.07 -9.66
N GLY A 124 6.34 -0.84 -9.73
CA GLY A 124 6.87 0.34 -10.43
C GLY A 124 6.86 0.22 -11.96
N GLN A 125 7.34 -0.89 -12.55
CA GLN A 125 7.66 -0.91 -13.99
C GLN A 125 6.48 -0.53 -14.88
N ALA A 126 5.32 -1.17 -14.70
CA ALA A 126 4.15 -0.92 -15.55
C ALA A 126 3.53 0.47 -15.30
N HIS A 127 3.49 0.93 -14.04
CA HIS A 127 2.92 2.22 -13.67
C HIS A 127 3.76 3.37 -14.25
N PHE A 128 5.09 3.32 -14.07
CA PHE A 128 5.97 4.38 -14.56
C PHE A 128 6.08 4.39 -16.09
N THR A 129 6.19 3.23 -16.72
CA THR A 129 6.38 3.19 -18.19
C THR A 129 5.07 3.36 -18.95
N ARG A 130 4.04 2.55 -18.67
CA ARG A 130 2.81 2.51 -19.48
C ARG A 130 1.81 3.59 -19.10
N VAL A 131 1.81 4.07 -17.85
CA VAL A 131 0.85 5.07 -17.36
C VAL A 131 1.48 6.47 -17.31
N LEU A 132 2.71 6.59 -16.77
CA LEU A 132 3.40 7.87 -16.66
C LEU A 132 4.28 8.21 -17.87
N GLY A 133 4.49 7.25 -18.78
CA GLY A 133 5.23 7.48 -20.03
C GLY A 133 6.74 7.56 -19.89
N TRP A 134 7.31 7.12 -18.77
CA TRP A 134 8.76 7.07 -18.61
C TRP A 134 9.37 6.01 -19.52
N SER A 135 10.61 6.25 -19.95
CA SER A 135 11.43 5.19 -20.52
C SER A 135 11.79 4.15 -19.46
N LYS A 136 12.11 2.93 -19.92
CA LYS A 136 12.62 1.87 -19.05
C LYS A 136 13.89 2.30 -18.33
N ASP A 137 14.80 2.98 -19.03
CA ASP A 137 16.08 3.42 -18.47
C ASP A 137 15.90 4.44 -17.35
N GLU A 138 15.00 5.42 -17.51
CA GLU A 138 14.69 6.39 -16.46
C GLU A 138 14.16 5.71 -15.19
N TYR A 139 13.31 4.69 -15.36
CA TYR A 139 12.77 3.93 -14.24
C TYR A 139 13.84 3.03 -13.59
N ASP A 140 14.68 2.36 -14.37
CA ASP A 140 15.75 1.50 -13.85
C ASP A 140 16.78 2.32 -13.06
N ILE A 141 17.13 3.53 -13.52
CA ILE A 141 18.00 4.45 -12.79
C ILE A 141 17.39 4.84 -11.44
N MET A 142 16.09 5.11 -11.40
CA MET A 142 15.39 5.49 -10.17
C MET A 142 15.26 4.32 -9.19
N SER A 143 15.00 3.10 -9.69
CA SER A 143 14.76 1.90 -8.89
C SER A 143 16.04 1.11 -8.53
N ALA A 144 17.21 1.53 -9.03
CA ALA A 144 18.48 0.87 -8.77
C ALA A 144 18.83 0.84 -7.27
N THR A 145 19.15 -0.35 -6.77
CA THR A 145 19.74 -0.55 -5.44
C THR A 145 21.25 -0.42 -5.51
N ARG A 146 21.87 0.29 -4.56
CA ARG A 146 23.34 0.21 -4.39
C ARG A 146 23.67 -1.17 -3.82
N ASN A 147 24.40 -1.99 -4.58
CA ASN A 147 25.08 -3.17 -4.03
C ASN A 147 26.19 -2.68 -3.10
N THR A 148 25.94 -2.68 -1.79
CA THR A 148 26.95 -2.48 -0.75
C THR A 148 27.14 -3.75 0.03
#